data_AF-A0A920UX70-F1
#
_entry.id   AF-A0A920UX70-F1
#
_cell.length_a   1.000
_cell.length_b   1.000
_cell.length_c   1.000
_cell.angle_alpha   90.00
_cell.angle_beta   90.00
_cell.angle_gamma   90.00
#
_symmetry.space_group_name_H-M   'P 1'
#
loop_
_entity.id
_entity.type
_entity.pdbx_description
1 polymer ?
#
loop_
_entity_poly.entity_id
_entity_poly.type
_entity_poly.pdbx_seq_one_letter_code
_entity_poly.pdbx_strand_id
1 'polypeptide(L)' 'MHMHADHHAVVYQKMGRVRMMIDADTYIVEAGDTYRHPMGVKHQHEALLDSIRIEIKYYPDGNAIESWNALVGGTHTGE' A
#
# COMPACT_ATOMS: atom_id res chain seq x y z
N MET A 1 -9.06 -4.93 5.60
CA MET A 1 -8.18 -4.21 6.53
C MET A 1 -6.81 -4.90 6.59
N HIS A 2 -5.71 -4.16 6.46
CA HIS A 2 -4.36 -4.66 6.75
C HIS A 2 -3.49 -3.56 7.36
N MET A 3 -2.28 -3.91 7.82
CA MET A 3 -1.26 -2.94 8.25
C MET A 3 0.12 -3.47 7.90
N HIS A 4 1.09 -2.56 7.85
CA HIS A 4 2.50 -2.87 7.64
C HIS A 4 3.25 -2.60 8.93
N ALA A 5 3.79 -3.64 9.57
CA ALA A 5 4.48 -3.51 10.85
C ALA A 5 5.93 -2.99 10.70
N ASP A 6 6.47 -3.06 9.48
CA ASP A 6 7.89 -2.94 9.15
C ASP A 6 8.20 -1.83 8.14
N HIS A 7 7.17 -1.17 7.57
CA HIS A 7 7.36 -0.07 6.63
C HIS A 7 6.26 0.97 6.65
N HIS A 8 6.64 2.18 6.24
CA HIS A 8 5.73 3.20 5.76
C HIS A 8 5.49 3.04 4.26
N ALA A 9 4.39 3.60 3.77
CA ALA A 9 4.19 3.79 2.34
C ALA A 9 3.72 5.20 2.00
N VAL A 10 4.15 5.70 0.85
CA VAL A 10 3.58 6.88 0.18
C VAL A 10 2.94 6.39 -1.10
N VAL A 11 1.70 6.77 -1.32
CA VAL A 11 0.89 6.28 -2.43
C VAL A 11 0.42 7.44 -3.28
N TYR A 12 0.60 7.31 -4.59
CA TYR A 12 0.06 8.21 -5.58
C TYR A 12 -1.07 7.52 -6.35
N GLN A 13 -2.26 8.10 -6.32
CA GLN A 13 -3.43 7.59 -7.05
C GLN A 13 -3.35 8.07 -8.50
N LYS A 14 -2.85 7.21 -9.40
CA LYS A 14 -2.65 7.58 -10.80
C LYS A 14 -3.98 7.68 -11.57
N MET A 15 -4.92 6.77 -11.30
CA MET A 15 -6.24 6.69 -11.94
C MET A 15 -7.28 6.10 -11.00
N GLY A 16 -8.56 6.37 -11.25
CA GLY A 16 -9.67 5.78 -10.51
C GLY A 16 -10.07 6.58 -9.27
N ARG A 17 -10.84 5.94 -8.39
CA ARG A 17 -11.39 6.53 -7.17
C ARG A 17 -11.48 5.46 -6.08
N VAL A 18 -11.03 5.79 -4.88
CA VAL A 18 -10.93 4.85 -3.76
C VAL A 18 -11.54 5.48 -2.51
N ARG A 19 -12.37 4.73 -1.77
CA ARG A 19 -12.66 5.02 -0.38
C ARG A 19 -11.52 4.44 0.46
N MET A 20 -10.72 5.32 1.05
CA MET A 20 -9.54 5.00 1.82
C MET A 20 -9.85 5.11 3.31
N MET A 21 -9.63 4.04 4.07
CA MET A 21 -9.62 4.12 5.53
C MET A 21 -8.18 4.09 6.02
N ILE A 22 -7.82 5.04 6.89
CA ILE A 22 -6.54 5.08 7.60
C ILE A 22 -6.87 5.37 9.06
N ASP A 23 -6.53 4.40 9.93
CA ASP A 23 -6.98 4.39 11.31
C ASP A 23 -8.51 4.51 11.44
N ALA A 24 -9.02 5.52 12.16
CA ALA A 24 -10.45 5.78 12.32
C ALA A 24 -11.03 6.65 11.20
N ASP A 25 -10.19 7.26 10.38
CA ASP A 25 -10.60 8.25 9.39
C ASP A 25 -10.87 7.61 8.03
N THR A 26 -11.86 8.18 7.33
CA THR A 26 -12.22 7.78 5.96
C THR A 26 -12.08 8.95 5.00
N TYR A 27 -11.44 8.69 3.87
CA TYR A 27 -11.14 9.66 2.82
C TYR A 27 -11.68 9.16 1.49
N ILE A 28 -12.05 10.09 0.61
CA ILE A 28 -12.20 9.81 -0.82
C ILE A 28 -10.90 10.25 -1.48
N VAL A 29 -10.22 9.30 -2.10
CA VAL A 29 -8.98 9.51 -2.86
C VAL A 29 -9.33 9.51 -4.33
N GLU A 30 -8.98 10.59 -5.01
CA GLU A 30 -9.19 10.81 -6.44
C GLU A 30 -7.88 10.65 -7.21
N ALA A 31 -7.99 10.58 -8.54
CA ALA A 31 -6.81 10.60 -9.40
C ALA A 31 -6.02 11.91 -9.22
N GLY A 32 -4.71 11.79 -8.99
CA GLY A 32 -3.81 12.90 -8.69
C GLY A 32 -3.45 13.03 -7.21
N ASP A 33 -4.23 12.42 -6.30
CA ASP A 33 -3.97 12.53 -4.87
C ASP A 33 -2.74 11.71 -4.44
N THR A 34 -2.08 12.21 -3.40
CA THR A 34 -1.00 11.50 -2.70
C THR A 34 -1.36 11.37 -1.22
N TYR A 35 -1.16 10.18 -0.66
CA TYR A 35 -1.45 9.88 0.73
C TYR A 35 -0.39 8.96 1.32
N ARG A 36 -0.44 8.76 2.65
CA ARG A 36 0.53 7.95 3.38
C ARG A 36 -0.16 6.81 4.10
N HIS A 37 0.48 5.65 4.14
CA HIS A 37 0.21 4.60 5.11
C HIS A 37 1.30 4.64 6.18
N PRO A 38 1.01 5.13 7.38
CA PRO A 38 1.96 5.08 8.47
C PRO A 38 2.22 3.63 8.90
N MET A 39 3.47 3.32 9.22
CA MET A 39 3.87 2.04 9.80
C MET A 39 3.07 1.76 11.07
N GLY A 40 2.61 0.52 11.23
CA GLY A 40 1.79 0.07 12.35
C GLY A 40 0.32 0.54 12.31
N VAL A 41 -0.08 1.36 11.35
CA VAL A 41 -1.44 1.90 11.26
C VAL A 41 -2.27 1.06 10.28
N LYS A 42 -3.44 0.62 10.76
CA LYS A 42 -4.40 -0.12 9.95
C LYS A 42 -4.95 0.77 8.85
N HIS A 43 -5.05 0.20 7.66
CA HIS A 43 -5.64 0.86 6.51
C HIS A 43 -6.34 -0.13 5.58
N GLN A 44 -7.21 0.41 4.72
CA GLN A 44 -7.97 -0.35 3.75
C GLN A 44 -8.32 0.50 2.53
N HIS A 45 -8.15 -0.10 1.35
CA HIS A 45 -8.61 0.46 0.10
C HIS A 45 -9.91 -0.24 -0.30
N GLU A 46 -10.96 0.52 -0.53
CA GLU A 46 -12.15 0.06 -1.23
C GLU A 46 -12.23 0.81 -2.56
N ALA A 47 -11.96 0.13 -3.67
CA ALA A 47 -12.04 0.72 -4.99
C ALA A 47 -13.51 1.02 -5.31
N LEU A 48 -13.82 2.30 -5.60
CA LEU A 48 -15.14 2.73 -6.08
C LEU A 48 -15.18 2.73 -7.61
N LEU A 49 -14.02 2.87 -8.25
CA LEU A 49 -13.79 2.73 -9.68
C LEU A 49 -12.52 1.90 -9.91
N ASP A 50 -12.38 1.33 -11.12
CA ASP A 50 -11.14 0.67 -11.52
C ASP A 50 -9.96 1.64 -11.39
N SER A 51 -8.88 1.17 -10.77
CA SER A 51 -7.89 2.06 -10.15
C SER A 51 -6.46 1.59 -10.39
N ILE A 52 -5.58 2.56 -10.65
CA ILE A 52 -4.13 2.35 -10.70
C ILE A 52 -3.51 3.24 -9.62
N ARG A 53 -2.71 2.64 -8.75
CA ARG A 53 -1.91 3.35 -7.75
C ARG A 53 -0.44 2.97 -7.86
N ILE A 54 0.42 3.92 -7.54
CA ILE A 54 1.86 3.69 -7.39
C ILE A 54 2.16 3.82 -5.91
N GLU A 55 2.71 2.78 -5.33
CA GLU A 55 3.02 2.70 -3.90
C GLU A 55 4.52 2.57 -3.71
N ILE A 56 5.10 3.51 -2.97
CA ILE A 56 6.52 3.55 -2.62
C ILE A 56 6.64 3.17 -1.16
N LYS A 57 7.33 2.06 -0.88
CA LYS A 57 7.53 1.53 0.46
C LYS A 57 8.89 1.96 1.00
N TYR A 58 8.90 2.47 2.23
CA TYR A 58 10.12 2.87 2.94
C TYR A 58 10.22 2.08 4.25
N TYR A 59 11.34 1.36 4.39
CA TYR A 59 11.63 0.49 5.53
C TYR A 59 12.72 1.15 6.40
N PRO A 60 12.35 1.74 7.56
CA PRO A 60 13.29 2.50 8.37
C PRO A 60 14.42 1.64 8.94
N ASP A 61 14.15 0.36 9.22
CA ASP A 61 15.09 -0.56 9.86
C ASP A 61 15.81 -1.51 8.88
N GLY A 62 15.70 -1.28 7.56
CA GLY A 62 16.33 -2.14 6.53
C GLY A 62 15.35 -3.13 5.89
N ASN A 63 15.77 -4.35 5.57
CA ASN A 63 14.94 -5.49 5.09
C ASN A 63 14.13 -5.35 3.76
N ALA A 64 14.15 -4.21 3.07
CA ALA A 64 13.32 -4.00 1.87
C ALA A 64 13.48 -5.10 0.79
N ILE A 65 14.70 -5.59 0.58
CA ILE A 65 15.00 -6.67 -0.37
C ILE A 65 14.49 -8.02 0.13
N GLU A 66 14.60 -8.31 1.42
CA GLU A 66 14.07 -9.55 2.01
C GLU A 66 12.54 -9.58 1.91
N SER A 67 11.88 -8.45 2.21
CA SER A 67 10.44 -8.28 2.06
C SER A 67 10.00 -8.44 0.60
N TRP A 68 10.74 -7.85 -0.35
CA TRP A 68 10.52 -8.05 -1.78
C TRP A 68 10.67 -9.52 -2.17
N ASN A 69 11.77 -10.16 -1.77
CA ASN A 69 12.04 -11.56 -2.08
C ASN A 69 10.98 -12.48 -1.47
N ALA A 70 10.44 -12.19 -0.29
CA ALA A 70 9.33 -12.95 0.27
C ALA A 70 8.03 -12.76 -0.54
N LEU A 71 7.77 -11.54 -1.00
CA LEU A 71 6.60 -11.22 -1.83
C LEU A 71 6.64 -11.89 -3.20
N VAL A 72 7.78 -11.84 -3.89
CA VAL A 72 7.93 -12.39 -5.26
C VAL A 72 8.46 -13.82 -5.30
N GLY A 73 9.13 -14.27 -4.24
CA GLY A 73 9.77 -15.58 -4.15
C GLY A 73 8.87 -16.69 -3.61
N GLY A 74 7.58 -16.40 -3.34
CA GLY A 74 6.57 -17.41 -3.10
C GLY A 74 6.33 -18.28 -4.35
N THR A 75 6.97 -19.44 -4.37
CA THR A 75 6.84 -20.53 -5.37
C THR A 75 6.92 -20.11 -6.84
N HIS A 76 8.13 -19.90 -7.34
CA HIS A 76 8.52 -20.56 -8.60
C HIS A 76 9.00 -21.97 -8.25
N THR A 77 8.06 -22.87 -7.91
CA THR A 77 8.29 -24.29 -8.21
C THR A 77 8.22 -24.37 -9.73
N GLY A 78 9.38 -24.31 -10.37
CA GLY A 78 9.48 -24.65 -11.78
C GLY A 78 9.04 -26.10 -11.95
N GLU A 79 7.84 -26.28 -12.49
CA GLU A 79 7.42 -27.41 -13.32
C GLU A 79 6.79 -26.84 -14.59
#